data_AF-A0A9W6PEE1-F1
#
_entry.id   AF-A0A9W6PEE1-F1
#
_cell.length_a   1.000
_cell.length_b   1.000
_cell.length_c   1.000
_cell.angle_alpha   90.00
_cell.angle_beta   90.00
_cell.angle_gamma   90.00
#
_symmetry.space_group_name_H-M   'P 1'
#
loop_
_entity.id
_entity.type
_entity.pdbx_description
1 polymer ?
#
loop_
_entity_poly.entity_id
_entity_poly.type
_entity_poly.pdbx_seq_one_letter_code
_entity_poly.pdbx_strand_id
1 'polypeptide(L)'
;MAADHPESEPDTAPSHQDTAPSHPDGGPADQDTAPSRPDGAPWRRGTAPFRRGTAPSHPDGAPFDPDTGLPEEDAARLYLAVLAAGGRIPLDAPPQPGSGLTAERQQAMLEQLVAVGLVLLNRIDHCYVAVSPRAVADRLGADLRARATRLLLDADRLPAALDPLARAYDAVPRPADRTRQAVYVDGQEDIRLRIARLVSDCRLELLSAQPGLRPPAVLELAHTQDRRMLGRGATLRALYQPVALTEDSAVRHATAMSEHGAQLRVLDEPFLRLIVIDRRVAVIPATEDHSRAAFVEDPAAIAYLVAGFERDWARAEQVHWQHLDPRALTRSITHRVGRLLAQGLTQRAVATRLGLSERTVAGHISRLRDLYGAGTLFQLGWLMRGGGGRG
;
A
#
# COMPACT_ATOMS: atom_id res chain seq x y z
N MET A 1 -33.11 -9.11 -64.58
CA MET A 1 -32.82 -10.16 -63.58
C MET A 1 -32.70 -9.41 -62.25
N ALA A 2 -33.70 -9.37 -61.36
CA ALA A 2 -34.64 -10.42 -60.91
C ALA A 2 -33.87 -11.66 -60.39
N ALA A 3 -34.01 -12.12 -59.15
CA ALA A 3 -34.83 -11.66 -58.01
C ALA A 3 -34.16 -12.13 -56.67
N ASP A 4 -34.67 -11.98 -55.44
CA ASP A 4 -35.98 -11.51 -54.93
C ASP A 4 -35.90 -11.02 -53.45
N HIS A 5 -37.03 -10.68 -52.82
CA HIS A 5 -37.20 -10.45 -51.37
C HIS A 5 -38.19 -11.48 -50.76
N PRO A 6 -38.13 -11.77 -49.43
CA PRO A 6 -39.02 -11.04 -48.51
C PRO A 6 -38.49 -10.78 -47.08
N GLU A 7 -39.23 -9.93 -46.38
CA GLU A 7 -39.06 -9.48 -44.99
C GLU A 7 -39.60 -10.49 -43.94
N SER A 8 -39.21 -10.35 -42.67
CA SER A 8 -40.07 -10.65 -41.51
C SER A 8 -39.45 -10.20 -40.16
N GLU A 9 -39.91 -9.06 -39.66
CA GLU A 9 -40.04 -8.73 -38.23
C GLU A 9 -41.36 -9.32 -37.67
N PRO A 10 -41.73 -9.20 -36.37
CA PRO A 10 -40.99 -8.86 -35.14
C PRO A 10 -41.28 -9.84 -33.95
N ASP A 11 -40.90 -9.42 -32.74
CA ASP A 11 -41.64 -9.60 -31.47
C ASP A 11 -41.73 -10.99 -30.78
N THR A 12 -41.20 -11.10 -29.57
CA THR A 12 -41.99 -11.32 -28.32
C THR A 12 -41.11 -11.54 -27.09
N ALA A 13 -41.36 -10.74 -26.06
CA ALA A 13 -41.12 -11.13 -24.67
C ALA A 13 -42.45 -11.55 -24.03
N PRO A 14 -42.46 -12.46 -23.04
CA PRO A 14 -43.54 -12.55 -22.08
C PRO A 14 -43.09 -12.19 -20.66
N SER A 15 -43.94 -11.44 -19.97
CA SER A 15 -43.75 -10.96 -18.59
C SER A 15 -44.26 -11.93 -17.53
N HIS A 16 -44.18 -11.47 -16.26
CA HIS A 16 -44.82 -12.00 -15.04
C HIS A 16 -43.99 -13.04 -14.24
N GLN A 17 -44.07 -13.09 -12.90
CA GLN A 17 -45.12 -12.52 -12.01
C GLN A 17 -44.58 -12.15 -10.62
N ASP A 18 -45.26 -11.22 -9.94
CA ASP A 18 -45.08 -10.92 -8.50
C ASP A 18 -45.34 -12.14 -7.60
N THR A 19 -44.67 -12.19 -6.45
CA THR A 19 -45.31 -12.68 -5.20
C THR A 19 -44.53 -12.27 -3.96
N ALA A 20 -45.09 -11.31 -3.21
CA ALA A 20 -44.89 -11.19 -1.77
C ALA A 20 -46.19 -11.64 -1.06
N PRO A 21 -46.09 -12.17 0.17
CA PRO A 21 -47.06 -11.74 1.16
C PRO A 21 -46.49 -11.51 2.58
N SER A 22 -46.84 -10.35 3.12
CA SER A 22 -47.48 -10.16 4.44
C SER A 22 -46.76 -10.55 5.77
N HIS A 23 -46.52 -9.49 6.56
CA HIS A 23 -46.60 -9.40 8.04
C HIS A 23 -47.88 -10.06 8.64
N PRO A 24 -48.05 -10.24 9.98
CA PRO A 24 -47.46 -9.51 11.13
C PRO A 24 -46.87 -10.46 12.22
N ASP A 25 -46.70 -10.17 13.53
CA ASP A 25 -47.07 -9.05 14.44
C ASP A 25 -46.17 -9.03 15.70
N GLY A 26 -46.44 -8.13 16.68
CA GLY A 26 -46.20 -8.41 18.11
C GLY A 26 -45.23 -7.50 18.89
N GLY A 27 -45.65 -6.29 19.26
CA GLY A 27 -45.42 -5.76 20.63
C GLY A 27 -46.52 -6.27 21.58
N PRO A 28 -46.54 -5.96 22.90
CA PRO A 28 -46.07 -4.71 23.52
C PRO A 28 -45.39 -4.84 24.92
N ALA A 29 -45.12 -3.68 25.56
CA ALA A 29 -45.15 -3.32 27.02
C ALA A 29 -44.73 -4.36 28.11
N ASP A 30 -44.05 -3.98 29.22
CA ASP A 30 -44.63 -3.08 30.24
C ASP A 30 -43.67 -2.55 31.34
N GLN A 31 -44.16 -1.54 32.07
CA GLN A 31 -43.87 -1.04 33.45
C GLN A 31 -42.51 -1.34 34.15
N ASP A 32 -41.74 -0.36 34.61
CA ASP A 32 -42.01 0.64 35.68
C ASP A 32 -42.07 0.06 37.11
N THR A 33 -41.03 0.33 37.92
CA THR A 33 -41.15 0.50 39.38
C THR A 33 -39.90 1.14 40.01
N ALA A 34 -40.09 2.30 40.62
CA ALA A 34 -39.23 2.80 41.69
C ALA A 34 -39.88 2.54 43.05
N PRO A 35 -39.11 2.33 44.14
CA PRO A 35 -39.63 2.51 45.50
C PRO A 35 -38.99 3.71 46.23
N SER A 36 -39.78 4.31 47.11
CA SER A 36 -39.51 5.59 47.79
C SER A 36 -38.58 5.47 49.02
N ARG A 37 -38.10 6.63 49.49
CA ARG A 37 -37.35 6.81 50.76
C ARG A 37 -38.19 6.48 52.00
N PRO A 38 -37.53 6.42 53.17
CA PRO A 38 -37.91 7.35 54.25
C PRO A 38 -36.75 8.14 54.88
N ASP A 39 -37.09 9.24 55.56
CA ASP A 39 -36.20 10.21 56.24
C ASP A 39 -35.65 9.73 57.61
N GLY A 40 -34.61 10.39 58.14
CA GLY A 40 -33.97 9.97 59.41
C GLY A 40 -33.02 10.90 60.19
N ALA A 41 -32.83 12.18 59.82
CA ALA A 41 -32.21 13.23 60.68
C ALA A 41 -30.75 12.97 61.23
N PRO A 42 -30.16 13.79 62.14
CA PRO A 42 -29.42 14.96 61.66
C PRO A 42 -28.03 15.27 62.31
N TRP A 43 -27.24 16.10 61.61
CA TRP A 43 -26.03 16.86 62.02
C TRP A 43 -24.89 16.18 62.83
N ARG A 44 -23.69 16.12 62.22
CA ARG A 44 -22.46 16.67 62.85
C ARG A 44 -21.56 17.37 61.83
N ARG A 45 -20.71 18.25 62.36
CA ARG A 45 -19.98 19.32 61.66
C ARG A 45 -18.50 18.95 61.51
N GLY A 46 -17.92 19.14 60.32
CA GLY A 46 -16.48 19.26 60.15
C GLY A 46 -15.76 18.18 59.31
N THR A 47 -15.89 18.27 57.98
CA THR A 47 -14.80 18.20 56.99
C THR A 47 -15.39 18.62 55.65
N ALA A 48 -14.92 19.72 55.06
CA ALA A 48 -15.42 20.15 53.75
C ALA A 48 -14.87 19.19 52.67
N PRO A 49 -15.72 18.63 51.78
CA PRO A 49 -15.23 17.77 50.71
C PRO A 49 -14.51 18.62 49.65
N PHE A 50 -13.42 18.10 49.11
CA PHE A 50 -12.89 18.57 47.83
C PHE A 50 -13.95 18.34 46.75
N ARG A 51 -14.76 19.38 46.45
CA ARG A 51 -15.48 19.41 45.19
C ARG A 51 -14.42 19.40 44.08
N ARG A 52 -14.45 18.38 43.21
CA ARG A 52 -13.87 18.54 41.87
C ARG A 52 -14.50 19.81 41.29
N GLY A 53 -13.67 20.80 41.01
CA GLY A 53 -14.13 22.02 40.36
C GLY A 53 -14.77 21.65 39.05
N THR A 54 -16.09 21.82 38.95
CA THR A 54 -16.74 22.10 37.68
C THR A 54 -16.04 23.35 37.14
N ALA A 55 -15.17 23.16 36.15
CA ALA A 55 -14.53 24.29 35.48
C ALA A 55 -15.65 25.21 34.97
N PRO A 56 -15.57 26.53 35.18
CA PRO A 56 -16.57 27.44 34.63
C PRO A 56 -16.52 27.32 33.11
N SER A 57 -17.60 26.80 32.52
CA SER A 57 -17.84 26.82 31.08
C SER A 57 -18.12 28.26 30.65
N HIS A 58 -17.07 29.06 30.53
CA HIS A 58 -17.17 30.44 30.07
C HIS A 58 -17.45 30.47 28.56
N PRO A 59 -18.47 31.18 28.05
CA PRO A 59 -18.96 30.96 26.68
C PRO A 59 -18.19 31.68 25.56
N ASP A 60 -17.05 32.32 25.87
CA ASP A 60 -16.48 33.40 25.04
C ASP A 60 -14.97 33.26 24.75
N GLY A 61 -14.44 32.05 24.92
CA GLY A 61 -13.13 31.70 24.35
C GLY A 61 -13.29 31.42 22.86
N ALA A 62 -12.53 32.11 22.00
CA ALA A 62 -12.48 31.81 20.58
C ALA A 62 -12.24 30.29 20.34
N PRO A 63 -12.87 29.68 19.34
CA PRO A 63 -12.69 28.26 19.07
C PRO A 63 -11.19 27.98 18.87
N PHE A 64 -10.65 27.11 19.72
CA PHE A 64 -9.26 26.70 19.63
C PHE A 64 -9.00 26.08 18.26
N ASP A 65 -7.93 26.54 17.59
CA ASP A 65 -7.51 26.01 16.31
C ASP A 65 -6.40 24.94 16.51
N PRO A 66 -6.69 23.65 16.24
CA PRO A 66 -5.68 22.57 16.36
C PRO A 66 -4.53 22.69 15.38
N ASP A 67 -4.64 23.51 14.34
CA ASP A 67 -3.58 23.69 13.35
C ASP A 67 -2.55 24.76 13.81
N THR A 68 -2.80 25.46 14.93
CA THR A 68 -1.89 26.47 15.53
C THR A 68 -0.58 25.87 16.10
N GLY A 69 -0.48 24.55 16.26
CA GLY A 69 0.74 23.87 16.71
C GLY A 69 1.06 24.05 18.21
N LEU A 70 2.28 23.67 18.60
CA LEU A 70 2.81 23.91 19.95
C LEU A 70 3.43 25.32 20.03
N PRO A 71 3.40 25.97 21.21
CA PRO A 71 3.99 27.30 21.38
C PRO A 71 5.49 27.31 21.09
N GLU A 72 6.00 28.40 20.53
CA GLU A 72 7.45 28.61 20.36
C GLU A 72 8.16 28.64 21.72
N GLU A 73 9.46 28.34 21.75
CA GLU A 73 10.26 28.28 22.98
C GLU A 73 10.21 29.62 23.76
N ASP A 74 10.18 30.75 23.05
CA ASP A 74 9.98 32.07 23.64
C ASP A 74 8.61 32.23 24.31
N ALA A 75 7.55 31.79 23.65
CA ALA A 75 6.19 31.81 24.19
C ALA A 75 6.07 30.88 25.42
N ALA A 76 6.73 29.72 25.41
CA ALA A 76 6.82 28.85 26.58
C ALA A 76 7.55 29.54 27.76
N ARG A 77 8.62 30.29 27.50
CA ARG A 77 9.31 31.11 28.52
C ARG A 77 8.40 32.21 29.08
N LEU A 78 7.61 32.88 28.23
CA LEU A 78 6.63 33.89 28.66
C LEU A 78 5.53 33.26 29.55
N TYR A 79 5.02 32.08 29.19
CA TYR A 79 4.05 31.35 30.00
C TYR A 79 4.61 31.00 31.40
N LEU A 80 5.87 30.57 31.49
CA LEU A 80 6.54 30.33 32.77
C LEU A 80 6.68 31.62 33.60
N ALA A 81 6.92 32.78 32.97
CA ALA A 81 6.95 34.07 33.66
C ALA A 81 5.55 34.47 34.21
N VAL A 82 4.46 34.17 33.47
CA VAL A 82 3.08 34.35 33.97
C VAL A 82 2.84 33.48 35.21
N LEU A 83 3.29 32.22 35.21
CA LEU A 83 3.19 31.35 36.39
C LEU A 83 4.01 31.87 37.58
N ALA A 84 5.23 32.36 37.35
CA ALA A 84 6.07 32.98 38.39
C ALA A 84 5.42 34.24 38.99
N ALA A 85 4.65 34.99 38.20
CA ALA A 85 3.84 36.13 38.67
C ALA A 85 2.53 35.72 39.39
N GLY A 86 2.35 34.43 39.73
CA GLY A 86 1.14 33.93 40.40
C GLY A 86 0.02 33.48 39.45
N GLY A 87 0.31 33.31 38.16
CA GLY A 87 -0.63 32.79 37.15
C GLY A 87 -1.63 33.81 36.62
N ARG A 88 -1.53 35.09 37.01
CA ARG A 88 -2.38 36.19 36.55
C ARG A 88 -1.53 37.44 36.31
N ILE A 89 -1.76 38.14 35.19
CA ILE A 89 -1.03 39.36 34.81
C ILE A 89 -2.02 40.44 34.33
N PRO A 90 -1.83 41.74 34.62
CA PRO A 90 -2.69 42.80 34.10
C PRO A 90 -2.60 42.89 32.58
N LEU A 91 -3.68 43.32 31.92
CA LEU A 91 -3.70 43.51 30.47
C LEU A 91 -2.66 44.53 30.01
N ASP A 92 -2.52 45.62 30.77
CA ASP A 92 -1.70 46.79 30.45
C ASP A 92 -0.24 46.66 30.93
N ALA A 93 0.09 45.56 31.61
CA ALA A 93 1.42 45.31 32.16
C ALA A 93 1.82 43.82 32.02
N PRO A 94 2.01 43.33 30.77
CA PRO A 94 2.44 41.97 30.53
C PRO A 94 3.88 41.76 31.06
N PRO A 95 4.20 40.58 31.62
CA PRO A 95 5.43 40.35 32.36
C PRO A 95 6.62 40.43 31.41
N GLN A 96 7.63 41.23 31.77
CA GLN A 96 8.85 41.31 30.96
C GLN A 96 9.64 40.01 31.10
N PRO A 97 9.81 39.21 30.03
CA PRO A 97 10.84 38.18 30.02
C PRO A 97 12.22 38.85 30.17
N GLY A 98 13.16 38.18 30.84
CA GLY A 98 14.46 38.76 31.17
C GLY A 98 15.21 39.29 29.94
N SER A 99 15.34 40.62 29.86
CA SER A 99 16.15 41.41 28.92
C SER A 99 15.92 41.21 27.40
N GLY A 100 15.48 42.28 26.72
CA GLY A 100 15.80 42.52 25.30
C GLY A 100 14.70 42.29 24.26
N LEU A 101 13.50 41.85 24.64
CA LEU A 101 12.38 41.64 23.70
C LEU A 101 11.60 42.94 23.42
N THR A 102 11.17 43.13 22.17
CA THR A 102 10.30 44.25 21.78
C THR A 102 8.85 44.00 22.22
N ALA A 103 8.09 45.08 22.46
CA ALA A 103 6.68 44.99 22.83
C ALA A 103 5.85 44.21 21.79
N GLU A 104 6.13 44.40 20.49
CA GLU A 104 5.50 43.68 19.38
C GLU A 104 5.75 42.17 19.45
N ARG A 105 6.99 41.74 19.72
CA ARG A 105 7.33 40.31 19.81
C ARG A 105 6.70 39.67 21.06
N GLN A 106 6.68 40.39 22.18
CA GLN A 106 6.03 39.95 23.42
C GLN A 106 4.50 39.82 23.24
N GLN A 107 3.86 40.75 22.51
CA GLN A 107 2.45 40.68 22.18
C GLN A 107 2.13 39.48 21.28
N ALA A 108 2.91 39.26 20.21
CA ALA A 108 2.74 38.10 19.32
C ALA A 108 2.89 36.75 20.05
N MET A 109 3.84 36.66 21.00
CA MET A 109 4.00 35.47 21.86
C MET A 109 2.78 35.27 22.78
N LEU A 110 2.18 36.35 23.27
CA LEU A 110 0.98 36.28 24.10
C LEU A 110 -0.25 35.85 23.29
N GLU A 111 -0.39 36.37 22.06
CA GLU A 111 -1.41 35.96 21.09
C GLU A 111 -1.28 34.47 20.74
N GLN A 112 -0.06 33.96 20.55
CA GLN A 112 0.18 32.52 20.36
C GLN A 112 -0.27 31.70 21.59
N LEU A 113 0.05 32.13 22.81
CA LEU A 113 -0.40 31.46 24.03
C LEU A 113 -1.92 31.46 24.21
N VAL A 114 -2.59 32.54 23.77
CA VAL A 114 -4.06 32.64 23.76
C VAL A 114 -4.67 31.74 22.68
N ALA A 115 -4.09 31.71 21.48
CA ALA A 115 -4.54 30.85 20.39
C ALA A 115 -4.40 29.35 20.74
N VAL A 116 -3.29 28.96 21.39
CA VAL A 116 -3.11 27.59 21.93
C VAL A 116 -4.02 27.32 23.14
N GLY A 117 -4.51 28.36 23.81
CA GLY A 117 -5.36 28.27 25.01
C GLY A 117 -4.57 27.97 26.30
N LEU A 118 -3.26 28.19 26.30
CA LEU A 118 -2.42 28.16 27.51
C LEU A 118 -2.62 29.41 28.37
N VAL A 119 -3.10 30.50 27.78
CA VAL A 119 -3.48 31.74 28.46
C VAL A 119 -4.90 32.12 28.04
N LEU A 120 -5.71 32.60 28.99
CA LEU A 120 -7.05 33.13 28.70
C LEU A 120 -7.08 34.64 28.96
N LEU A 121 -7.68 35.37 28.02
CA LEU A 121 -8.02 36.78 28.18
C LEU A 121 -9.29 36.90 29.02
N ASN A 122 -9.17 37.37 30.27
CA ASN A 122 -10.31 37.73 31.11
C ASN A 122 -10.58 39.24 31.00
N ARG A 123 -11.54 39.61 30.16
CA ARG A 123 -11.95 41.01 29.94
C ARG A 123 -12.69 41.64 31.13
N ILE A 124 -13.22 40.84 32.06
CA ILE A 124 -13.94 41.34 33.24
C ILE A 124 -12.94 41.83 34.30
N ASP A 125 -11.94 41.00 34.60
CA ASP A 125 -10.89 41.32 35.58
C ASP A 125 -9.70 42.08 34.93
N HIS A 126 -9.82 42.52 33.67
CA HIS A 126 -8.76 43.17 32.88
C HIS A 126 -7.37 42.49 32.99
N CYS A 127 -7.33 41.16 32.90
CA CYS A 127 -6.12 40.37 33.09
C CYS A 127 -6.04 39.15 32.16
N TYR A 128 -4.83 38.65 31.97
CA TYR A 128 -4.60 37.33 31.40
C TYR A 128 -4.40 36.29 32.53
N VAL A 129 -4.93 35.08 32.33
CA VAL A 129 -4.90 33.99 33.31
C VAL A 129 -4.26 32.75 32.70
N ALA A 130 -3.28 32.16 33.36
CA ALA A 130 -2.64 30.92 32.92
C ALA A 130 -3.57 29.70 33.07
N VAL A 131 -3.61 28.86 32.05
CA VAL A 131 -4.32 27.58 32.02
C VAL A 131 -3.34 26.43 32.22
N SER A 132 -3.74 25.35 32.88
CA SER A 132 -2.88 24.17 33.08
C SER A 132 -2.54 23.51 31.72
N PRO A 133 -1.25 23.27 31.39
CA PRO A 133 -0.88 22.67 30.10
C PRO A 133 -1.39 21.22 29.96
N ARG A 134 -1.62 20.53 31.09
CA ARG A 134 -2.25 19.20 31.10
C ARG A 134 -3.71 19.28 30.65
N ALA A 135 -4.48 20.22 31.19
CA ALA A 135 -5.88 20.41 30.80
C ALA A 135 -6.01 20.86 29.34
N VAL A 136 -5.07 21.67 28.83
CA VAL A 136 -4.97 21.97 27.40
C VAL A 136 -4.69 20.69 26.62
N ALA A 137 -3.61 19.96 26.92
CA ALA A 137 -3.22 18.74 26.21
C ALA A 137 -4.32 17.65 26.20
N ASP A 138 -5.03 17.46 27.31
CA ASP A 138 -6.16 16.51 27.41
C ASP A 138 -7.29 16.91 26.45
N ARG A 139 -7.64 18.20 26.37
CA ARG A 139 -8.62 18.75 25.42
C ARG A 139 -8.13 18.58 23.99
N LEU A 140 -6.89 18.96 23.68
CA LEU A 140 -6.31 18.84 22.33
C LEU A 140 -6.32 17.39 21.86
N GLY A 141 -5.88 16.47 22.72
CA GLY A 141 -5.88 15.05 22.44
C GLY A 141 -7.29 14.47 22.26
N ALA A 142 -8.30 14.98 22.98
CA ALA A 142 -9.70 14.59 22.78
C ALA A 142 -10.23 15.08 21.41
N ASP A 143 -9.99 16.34 21.06
CA ASP A 143 -10.43 16.92 19.78
C ASP A 143 -9.76 16.26 18.57
N LEU A 144 -8.45 16.00 18.64
CA LEU A 144 -7.71 15.27 17.60
C LEU A 144 -8.23 13.83 17.43
N ARG A 145 -8.49 13.10 18.53
CA ARG A 145 -9.09 11.76 18.47
C ARG A 145 -10.51 11.80 17.89
N ALA A 146 -11.31 12.80 18.23
CA ALA A 146 -12.65 12.97 17.68
C ALA A 146 -12.62 13.28 16.17
N ARG A 147 -11.69 14.15 15.70
CA ARG A 147 -11.45 14.42 14.28
C ARG A 147 -11.00 13.16 13.53
N ALA A 148 -10.01 12.44 14.05
CA ALA A 148 -9.53 11.19 13.46
C ALA A 148 -10.63 10.12 13.35
N THR A 149 -11.47 9.98 14.39
CA THR A 149 -12.60 9.05 14.39
C THR A 149 -13.64 9.42 13.32
N ARG A 150 -13.94 10.71 13.13
CA ARG A 150 -14.83 11.15 12.04
C ARG A 150 -14.25 10.84 10.68
N LEU A 151 -12.98 11.17 10.43
CA LEU A 151 -12.30 10.90 9.16
C LEU A 151 -12.32 9.40 8.80
N LEU A 152 -12.14 8.50 9.79
CA LEU A 152 -12.25 7.06 9.59
C LEU A 152 -13.69 6.64 9.23
N LEU A 153 -14.69 7.14 9.96
CA LEU A 153 -16.10 6.84 9.68
C LEU A 153 -16.58 7.39 8.32
N ASP A 154 -16.07 8.55 7.91
CA ASP A 154 -16.38 9.16 6.62
C ASP A 154 -15.67 8.40 5.47
N ALA A 155 -14.46 7.90 5.70
CA ALA A 155 -13.76 7.00 4.78
C ALA A 155 -14.49 5.66 4.58
N ASP A 156 -15.02 5.04 5.65
CA ASP A 156 -15.81 3.81 5.57
C ASP A 156 -17.16 4.02 4.85
N ARG A 157 -17.75 5.22 4.94
CA ARG A 157 -19.03 5.56 4.29
C ARG A 157 -18.88 5.93 2.81
N LEU A 158 -17.74 6.48 2.40
CA LEU A 158 -17.49 6.96 1.05
C LEU A 158 -17.80 5.92 -0.05
N PRO A 159 -17.38 4.64 0.05
CA PRO A 159 -17.72 3.63 -0.95
C PRO A 159 -19.23 3.45 -1.14
N ALA A 160 -19.99 3.31 -0.05
CA ALA A 160 -21.44 3.11 -0.11
C ALA A 160 -22.19 4.37 -0.61
N ALA A 161 -21.71 5.56 -0.25
CA ALA A 161 -22.28 6.83 -0.73
C ALA A 161 -22.02 7.08 -2.22
N LEU A 162 -20.87 6.63 -2.75
CA LEU A 162 -20.49 6.79 -4.15
C LEU A 162 -20.95 5.65 -5.06
N ASP A 163 -21.28 4.47 -4.53
CA ASP A 163 -21.71 3.29 -5.29
C ASP A 163 -22.87 3.53 -6.29
N PRO A 164 -23.92 4.35 -5.99
CA PRO A 164 -24.92 4.72 -7.00
C PRO A 164 -24.34 5.55 -8.15
N LEU A 165 -23.40 6.46 -7.86
CA LEU A 165 -22.74 7.28 -8.87
C LEU A 165 -21.72 6.48 -9.69
N ALA A 166 -21.01 5.54 -9.06
CA ALA A 166 -20.13 4.60 -9.75
C ALA A 166 -20.91 3.73 -10.73
N ARG A 167 -22.02 3.11 -10.27
CA ARG A 167 -22.91 2.33 -11.14
C ARG A 167 -23.52 3.18 -12.26
N ALA A 168 -23.91 4.43 -12.01
CA ALA A 168 -24.37 5.33 -13.07
C ALA A 168 -23.25 5.65 -14.08
N TYR A 169 -22.03 5.92 -13.61
CA TYR A 169 -20.85 6.22 -14.42
C TYR A 169 -20.38 5.04 -15.28
N ASP A 170 -20.53 3.81 -14.78
CA ASP A 170 -20.24 2.58 -15.51
C ASP A 170 -21.37 2.17 -16.47
N ALA A 171 -22.62 2.52 -16.14
CA ALA A 171 -23.78 2.31 -17.00
C ALA A 171 -23.86 3.28 -18.19
N VAL A 172 -23.11 4.38 -18.21
CA VAL A 172 -23.00 5.25 -19.40
C VAL A 172 -22.34 4.46 -20.54
N PRO A 173 -23.04 4.19 -21.66
CA PRO A 173 -22.44 3.52 -22.81
C PRO A 173 -21.42 4.48 -23.44
N ARG A 174 -20.14 4.31 -23.12
CA ARG A 174 -19.07 5.13 -23.71
C ARG A 174 -18.98 4.81 -25.21
N PRO A 175 -19.09 5.79 -26.11
CA PRO A 175 -18.58 5.64 -27.47
C PRO A 175 -17.11 5.21 -27.35
N ALA A 176 -16.70 4.16 -28.09
CA ALA A 176 -15.44 3.45 -27.89
C ALA A 176 -14.27 4.39 -27.57
N ASP A 177 -13.83 4.33 -26.31
CA ASP A 177 -12.96 5.32 -25.69
C ASP A 177 -11.58 5.30 -26.37
N ARG A 178 -11.31 6.27 -27.24
CA ARG A 178 -10.03 6.40 -27.96
C ARG A 178 -8.84 6.55 -27.00
N THR A 179 -9.10 6.81 -25.73
CA THR A 179 -8.14 6.96 -24.63
C THR A 179 -7.84 5.66 -23.88
N ARG A 180 -8.51 4.53 -24.19
CA ARG A 180 -8.27 3.21 -23.57
C ARG A 180 -7.55 2.20 -24.48
N GLN A 181 -7.16 2.62 -25.68
CA GLN A 181 -6.33 1.79 -26.54
C GLN A 181 -4.92 1.71 -25.98
N ALA A 182 -4.29 0.53 -26.06
CA ALA A 182 -2.91 0.36 -25.64
C ALA A 182 -1.99 1.28 -26.45
N VAL A 183 -1.21 2.13 -25.77
CA VAL A 183 -0.29 3.04 -26.46
C VAL A 183 0.98 2.27 -26.79
N TYR A 184 1.20 2.04 -28.08
CA TYR A 184 2.43 1.42 -28.56
C TYR A 184 3.57 2.43 -28.55
N VAL A 185 4.73 1.98 -28.07
CA VAL A 185 6.00 2.71 -28.16
C VAL A 185 6.99 1.79 -28.89
N ASP A 186 7.61 2.34 -29.91
CA ASP A 186 8.64 1.71 -30.73
C ASP A 186 10.02 2.25 -30.28
N GLY A 187 11.06 1.44 -30.40
CA GLY A 187 12.41 1.77 -29.95
C GLY A 187 12.68 1.39 -28.49
N GLN A 188 13.68 0.55 -28.26
CA GLN A 188 14.02 0.08 -26.90
C GLN A 188 14.44 1.22 -25.95
N GLU A 189 14.96 2.34 -26.47
CA GLU A 189 15.33 3.50 -25.67
C GLU A 189 14.09 4.25 -25.16
N ASP A 190 13.15 4.59 -26.04
CA ASP A 190 11.89 5.26 -25.67
C ASP A 190 11.03 4.40 -24.73
N ILE A 191 10.99 3.07 -24.97
CA ILE A 191 10.36 2.12 -24.05
C ILE A 191 11.03 2.19 -22.65
N ARG A 192 12.37 2.18 -22.58
CA ARG A 192 13.11 2.30 -21.32
C ARG A 192 12.88 3.65 -20.63
N LEU A 193 12.88 4.75 -21.38
CA LEU A 193 12.62 6.10 -20.85
C LEU A 193 11.19 6.26 -20.34
N ARG A 194 10.19 5.69 -21.01
CA ARG A 194 8.79 5.73 -20.54
C ARG A 194 8.58 4.86 -19.30
N ILE A 195 9.18 3.65 -19.24
CA ILE A 195 9.18 2.83 -18.02
C ILE A 195 9.85 3.58 -16.86
N ALA A 196 11.00 4.21 -17.10
CA ALA A 196 11.72 4.97 -16.07
C ALA A 196 10.89 6.10 -15.45
N ARG A 197 10.10 6.83 -16.25
CA ARG A 197 9.15 7.87 -15.77
C ARG A 197 8.01 7.27 -14.95
N LEU A 198 7.43 6.14 -15.39
CA LEU A 198 6.37 5.47 -14.63
C LEU A 198 6.89 4.94 -13.27
N VAL A 199 8.11 4.39 -13.23
CA VAL A 199 8.75 3.92 -11.98
C VAL A 199 9.19 5.09 -11.09
N SER A 200 9.60 6.25 -11.64
CA SER A 200 9.87 7.43 -10.82
C SER A 200 8.65 7.92 -10.07
N ASP A 201 7.46 7.76 -10.66
CA ASP A 201 6.20 8.30 -10.15
C ASP A 201 5.40 7.26 -9.31
N CYS A 202 5.79 5.98 -9.39
CA CYS A 202 5.21 4.84 -8.65
C CYS A 202 5.16 5.07 -7.13
N ARG A 203 4.01 4.76 -6.51
CA ARG A 203 3.76 5.00 -5.07
C ARG A 203 3.36 3.77 -4.26
N LEU A 204 2.87 2.70 -4.88
CA LEU A 204 2.25 1.56 -4.22
C LEU A 204 3.02 0.25 -4.50
N GLU A 205 3.05 -0.20 -5.76
CA GLU A 205 3.72 -1.46 -6.12
C GLU A 205 4.23 -1.50 -7.57
N LEU A 206 5.36 -2.18 -7.73
CA LEU A 206 5.94 -2.56 -9.01
C LEU A 206 5.97 -4.10 -9.11
N LEU A 207 5.24 -4.65 -10.07
CA LEU A 207 5.27 -6.07 -10.42
C LEU A 207 6.10 -6.22 -11.69
N SER A 208 7.04 -7.16 -11.72
CA SER A 208 8.00 -7.28 -12.83
C SER A 208 8.32 -8.74 -13.14
N ALA A 209 7.79 -9.26 -14.24
CA ALA A 209 8.18 -10.56 -14.79
C ALA A 209 9.20 -10.35 -15.91
N GLN A 210 10.44 -10.82 -15.70
CA GLN A 210 11.55 -10.67 -16.63
C GLN A 210 12.12 -12.05 -16.99
N PRO A 211 11.60 -12.72 -18.04
CA PRO A 211 12.19 -13.95 -18.57
C PRO A 211 13.50 -13.64 -19.30
N GLY A 212 14.38 -14.63 -19.40
CA GLY A 212 15.66 -14.54 -20.09
C GLY A 212 16.75 -13.76 -19.35
N LEU A 213 17.82 -13.46 -20.09
CA LEU A 213 18.97 -12.70 -19.59
C LEU A 213 18.68 -11.20 -19.53
N ARG A 214 19.18 -10.55 -18.48
CA ARG A 214 19.09 -9.10 -18.25
C ARG A 214 20.48 -8.47 -18.49
N PRO A 215 20.68 -7.62 -19.51
CA PRO A 215 21.98 -6.97 -19.73
C PRO A 215 22.41 -6.14 -18.51
N PRO A 216 23.70 -6.15 -18.11
CA PRO A 216 24.16 -5.44 -16.90
C PRO A 216 23.75 -3.97 -16.85
N ALA A 217 23.90 -3.22 -17.95
CA ALA A 217 23.51 -1.81 -18.02
C ALA A 217 22.01 -1.57 -17.73
N VAL A 218 21.14 -2.54 -18.05
CA VAL A 218 19.70 -2.47 -17.76
C VAL A 218 19.41 -2.77 -16.28
N LEU A 219 20.23 -3.59 -15.62
CA LEU A 219 20.15 -3.85 -14.18
C LEU A 219 20.68 -2.68 -13.33
N GLU A 220 21.75 -2.02 -13.76
CA GLU A 220 22.30 -0.82 -13.09
C GLU A 220 21.32 0.38 -13.17
N LEU A 221 20.69 0.58 -14.34
CA LEU A 221 19.65 1.59 -14.51
C LEU A 221 18.44 1.31 -13.61
N ALA A 222 17.96 0.06 -13.61
CA ALA A 222 16.84 -0.36 -12.76
C ALA A 222 17.19 -0.21 -11.27
N HIS A 223 18.37 -0.65 -10.83
CA HIS A 223 18.83 -0.54 -9.44
C HIS A 223 18.68 0.88 -8.87
N THR A 224 19.06 1.91 -9.66
CA THR A 224 18.96 3.31 -9.22
C THR A 224 17.51 3.78 -9.07
N GLN A 225 16.60 3.29 -9.92
CA GLN A 225 15.18 3.65 -9.94
C GLN A 225 14.41 2.90 -8.85
N ASP A 226 14.55 1.58 -8.84
CA ASP A 226 13.91 0.66 -7.90
C ASP A 226 14.29 1.01 -6.45
N ARG A 227 15.57 1.31 -6.17
CA ARG A 227 16.01 1.75 -4.83
C ARG A 227 15.35 3.07 -4.39
N ARG A 228 15.19 4.04 -5.30
CA ARG A 228 14.47 5.31 -4.99
C ARG A 228 12.98 5.07 -4.76
N MET A 229 12.39 4.14 -5.50
CA MET A 229 10.98 3.75 -5.39
C MET A 229 10.71 3.06 -4.05
N LEU A 230 11.51 2.04 -3.69
CA LEU A 230 11.47 1.34 -2.40
C LEU A 230 11.71 2.31 -1.23
N GLY A 231 12.65 3.25 -1.37
CA GLY A 231 12.92 4.29 -0.37
C GLY A 231 11.75 5.26 -0.09
N ARG A 232 10.70 5.27 -0.93
CA ARG A 232 9.43 5.99 -0.68
C ARG A 232 8.35 5.13 -0.02
N GLY A 233 8.64 3.85 0.27
CA GLY A 233 7.69 2.90 0.87
C GLY A 233 6.84 2.09 -0.11
N ALA A 234 7.07 2.23 -1.43
CA ALA A 234 6.44 1.36 -2.42
C ALA A 234 7.06 -0.05 -2.39
N THR A 235 6.33 -1.06 -2.88
CA THR A 235 6.79 -2.46 -2.91
C THR A 235 7.30 -2.90 -4.29
N LEU A 236 8.22 -3.87 -4.33
CA LEU A 236 8.71 -4.50 -5.56
C LEU A 236 8.55 -6.02 -5.46
N ARG A 237 7.88 -6.63 -6.44
CA ARG A 237 7.82 -8.09 -6.63
C ARG A 237 8.32 -8.46 -8.02
N ALA A 238 9.40 -9.23 -8.09
CA ALA A 238 10.06 -9.60 -9.35
C ALA A 238 10.15 -11.11 -9.58
N LEU A 239 9.80 -11.55 -10.79
CA LEU A 239 9.94 -12.92 -11.27
C LEU A 239 11.08 -13.02 -12.29
N TYR A 240 11.99 -13.95 -12.04
CA TYR A 240 13.09 -14.31 -12.94
C TYR A 240 13.05 -15.78 -13.34
N GLN A 241 13.70 -16.10 -14.47
CA GLN A 241 14.03 -17.48 -14.84
C GLN A 241 15.29 -17.97 -14.11
N PRO A 242 15.51 -19.30 -13.99
CA PRO A 242 16.66 -19.87 -13.30
C PRO A 242 18.03 -19.42 -13.81
N VAL A 243 18.15 -19.04 -15.08
CA VAL A 243 19.39 -18.45 -15.63
C VAL A 243 19.82 -17.18 -14.91
N ALA A 244 18.92 -16.39 -14.34
CA ALA A 244 19.28 -15.19 -13.57
C ALA A 244 20.14 -15.50 -12.33
N LEU A 245 20.12 -16.75 -11.85
CA LEU A 245 20.99 -17.18 -10.75
C LEU A 245 22.45 -17.35 -11.18
N THR A 246 22.72 -17.67 -12.47
CA THR A 246 24.10 -17.88 -12.97
C THR A 246 24.80 -16.59 -13.38
N GLU A 247 24.09 -15.46 -13.36
CA GLU A 247 24.59 -14.16 -13.83
C GLU A 247 24.95 -13.26 -12.65
N ASP A 248 26.25 -12.99 -12.45
CA ASP A 248 26.74 -12.16 -11.34
C ASP A 248 26.06 -10.78 -11.27
N SER A 249 25.73 -10.18 -12.42
CA SER A 249 25.02 -8.89 -12.47
C SER A 249 23.60 -8.99 -11.92
N ALA A 250 22.87 -10.05 -12.24
CA ALA A 250 21.52 -10.29 -11.75
C ALA A 250 21.53 -10.67 -10.26
N VAL A 251 22.49 -11.51 -9.82
CA VAL A 251 22.66 -11.87 -8.41
C VAL A 251 23.00 -10.65 -7.55
N ARG A 252 23.93 -9.79 -7.97
CA ARG A 252 24.24 -8.52 -7.25
C ARG A 252 23.02 -7.60 -7.17
N HIS A 253 22.33 -7.38 -8.29
CA HIS A 253 21.13 -6.55 -8.31
C HIS A 253 20.05 -7.10 -7.38
N ALA A 254 19.74 -8.41 -7.46
CA ALA A 254 18.72 -9.04 -6.64
C ALA A 254 19.07 -9.04 -5.14
N THR A 255 20.34 -9.24 -4.78
CA THR A 255 20.82 -9.12 -3.40
C THR A 255 20.58 -7.70 -2.87
N ALA A 256 21.07 -6.69 -3.58
CA ALA A 256 20.95 -5.30 -3.13
C ALA A 256 19.49 -4.81 -3.11
N MET A 257 18.61 -5.32 -3.98
CA MET A 257 17.18 -5.00 -3.91
C MET A 257 16.48 -5.73 -2.75
N SER A 258 16.89 -6.97 -2.43
CA SER A 258 16.37 -7.71 -1.27
C SER A 258 16.66 -6.99 0.06
N GLU A 259 17.84 -6.38 0.19
CA GLU A 259 18.22 -5.53 1.34
C GLU A 259 17.29 -4.32 1.52
N HIS A 260 16.69 -3.84 0.43
CA HIS A 260 15.72 -2.72 0.43
C HIS A 260 14.25 -3.22 0.50
N GLY A 261 14.01 -4.49 0.86
CA GLY A 261 12.68 -5.06 1.05
C GLY A 261 11.98 -5.53 -0.23
N ALA A 262 12.65 -5.52 -1.38
CA ALA A 262 12.11 -6.12 -2.60
C ALA A 262 12.01 -7.65 -2.46
N GLN A 263 10.97 -8.21 -3.06
CA GLN A 263 10.75 -9.65 -3.10
C GLN A 263 11.10 -10.17 -4.50
N LEU A 264 12.10 -11.02 -4.61
CA LEU A 264 12.54 -11.57 -5.90
C LEU A 264 12.49 -13.10 -5.86
N ARG A 265 11.72 -13.69 -6.77
CA ARG A 265 11.48 -15.14 -6.87
C ARG A 265 11.92 -15.69 -8.22
N VAL A 266 12.23 -16.97 -8.25
CA VAL A 266 12.61 -17.71 -9.47
C VAL A 266 11.51 -18.68 -9.84
N LEU A 267 10.94 -18.53 -11.03
CA LEU A 267 9.98 -19.47 -11.61
C LEU A 267 10.67 -20.28 -12.71
N ASP A 268 10.70 -21.59 -12.56
CA ASP A 268 11.23 -22.51 -13.57
C ASP A 268 10.15 -23.03 -14.53
N GLU A 269 9.13 -22.22 -14.82
CA GLU A 269 8.09 -22.41 -15.84
C GLU A 269 8.19 -21.32 -16.92
N PRO A 270 7.64 -21.53 -18.12
CA PRO A 270 7.48 -20.45 -19.09
C PRO A 270 6.49 -19.39 -18.57
N PHE A 271 6.92 -18.13 -18.56
CA PHE A 271 6.06 -16.98 -18.25
C PHE A 271 6.38 -15.83 -19.22
N LEU A 272 5.42 -14.93 -19.43
CA LEU A 272 5.58 -13.80 -20.34
C LEU A 272 6.20 -12.60 -19.63
N ARG A 273 6.90 -11.76 -20.40
CA ARG A 273 7.46 -10.51 -19.88
C ARG A 273 6.33 -9.50 -19.60
N LEU A 274 6.30 -8.98 -18.39
CA LEU A 274 5.28 -8.06 -17.89
C LEU A 274 5.89 -7.08 -16.90
N ILE A 275 5.48 -5.82 -16.96
CA ILE A 275 5.70 -4.86 -15.88
C ILE A 275 4.35 -4.24 -15.53
N VAL A 276 4.00 -4.14 -14.25
CA VAL A 276 2.79 -3.41 -13.78
C VAL A 276 3.21 -2.39 -12.74
N ILE A 277 2.80 -1.14 -12.94
CA ILE A 277 3.05 -0.01 -12.04
C ILE A 277 1.72 0.40 -11.40
N ASP A 278 1.65 0.41 -10.06
CA ASP A 278 0.51 0.85 -9.22
C ASP A 278 -0.86 0.23 -9.60
N ARG A 279 -0.88 -0.93 -10.26
CA ARG A 279 -2.06 -1.52 -10.95
C ARG A 279 -2.81 -0.54 -11.87
N ARG A 280 -2.10 0.45 -12.43
CA ARG A 280 -2.62 1.50 -13.31
C ARG A 280 -2.05 1.47 -14.72
N VAL A 281 -0.82 1.00 -14.88
CA VAL A 281 -0.19 0.82 -16.19
C VAL A 281 0.47 -0.54 -16.25
N ALA A 282 0.12 -1.34 -17.24
CA ALA A 282 0.85 -2.56 -17.59
C ALA A 282 1.68 -2.32 -18.87
N VAL A 283 2.91 -2.83 -18.89
CA VAL A 283 3.82 -2.78 -20.04
C VAL A 283 4.11 -4.20 -20.48
N ILE A 284 3.73 -4.52 -21.73
CA ILE A 284 3.92 -5.83 -22.34
C ILE A 284 4.64 -5.69 -23.69
N PRO A 285 5.47 -6.65 -24.10
CA PRO A 285 6.04 -6.65 -25.45
C PRO A 285 4.95 -6.73 -26.52
N ALA A 286 5.16 -6.01 -27.62
CA ALA A 286 4.39 -6.15 -28.85
C ALA A 286 5.17 -6.91 -29.95
N THR A 287 6.47 -7.14 -29.74
CA THR A 287 7.38 -7.90 -30.62
C THR A 287 8.35 -8.76 -29.80
N GLU A 288 8.81 -9.87 -30.37
CA GLU A 288 9.72 -10.84 -29.70
C GLU A 288 11.11 -10.27 -29.39
N ASP A 289 11.61 -9.36 -30.23
CA ASP A 289 12.88 -8.65 -30.05
C ASP A 289 12.81 -7.52 -29.00
N HIS A 290 11.62 -7.31 -28.42
CA HIS A 290 11.30 -6.22 -27.50
C HIS A 290 11.55 -4.81 -28.07
N SER A 291 11.62 -4.63 -29.39
CA SER A 291 11.75 -3.31 -30.02
C SER A 291 10.47 -2.49 -29.94
N ARG A 292 9.31 -3.14 -29.71
CA ARG A 292 8.02 -2.49 -29.49
C ARG A 292 7.35 -2.98 -28.21
N ALA A 293 6.73 -2.08 -27.47
CA ALA A 293 5.95 -2.40 -26.28
C ALA A 293 4.60 -1.68 -26.27
N ALA A 294 3.58 -2.33 -25.72
CA ALA A 294 2.26 -1.77 -25.48
C ALA A 294 2.14 -1.32 -24.02
N PHE A 295 1.73 -0.08 -23.81
CA PHE A 295 1.39 0.50 -22.52
C PHE A 295 -0.13 0.46 -22.37
N VAL A 296 -0.62 -0.40 -21.48
CA VAL A 296 -2.04 -0.71 -21.28
C VAL A 296 -2.52 -0.05 -19.99
N GLU A 297 -3.53 0.80 -20.11
CA GLU A 297 -4.16 1.54 -19.00
C GLU A 297 -5.61 1.09 -18.74
N ASP A 298 -6.11 0.10 -19.51
CA ASP A 298 -7.44 -0.49 -19.31
C ASP A 298 -7.48 -1.33 -18.01
N PRO A 299 -8.39 -1.03 -17.04
CA PRO A 299 -8.43 -1.72 -15.76
C PRO A 299 -8.73 -3.22 -15.85
N ALA A 300 -9.52 -3.67 -16.84
CA ALA A 300 -9.90 -5.08 -16.98
C ALA A 300 -8.71 -5.90 -17.51
N ALA A 301 -8.00 -5.36 -18.51
CA ALA A 301 -6.76 -5.92 -19.02
C ALA A 301 -5.67 -5.97 -17.93
N ILE A 302 -5.50 -4.90 -17.15
CA ILE A 302 -4.55 -4.88 -16.03
C ILE A 302 -4.92 -5.92 -14.97
N ALA A 303 -6.19 -6.01 -14.56
CA ALA A 303 -6.64 -7.01 -13.59
C ALA A 303 -6.33 -8.44 -14.06
N TYR A 304 -6.56 -8.73 -15.35
CA TYR A 304 -6.24 -10.04 -15.95
C TYR A 304 -4.72 -10.31 -15.98
N LEU A 305 -3.91 -9.32 -16.38
CA LEU A 305 -2.44 -9.45 -16.40
C LEU A 305 -1.87 -9.65 -15.00
N VAL A 306 -2.38 -8.92 -14.00
CA VAL A 306 -2.00 -9.10 -12.59
C VAL A 306 -2.44 -10.47 -12.07
N ALA A 307 -3.63 -10.96 -12.42
CA ALA A 307 -4.04 -12.33 -12.10
C ALA A 307 -3.18 -13.40 -12.78
N GLY A 308 -2.55 -13.10 -13.93
CA GLY A 308 -1.45 -13.89 -14.49
C GLY A 308 -0.23 -13.89 -13.57
N PHE A 309 0.29 -12.70 -13.25
CA PHE A 309 1.45 -12.52 -12.36
C PHE A 309 1.26 -13.21 -10.99
N GLU A 310 0.13 -13.04 -10.32
CA GLU A 310 -0.12 -13.62 -8.98
C GLU A 310 -0.15 -15.16 -9.01
N ARG A 311 -0.66 -15.77 -10.10
CA ARG A 311 -0.61 -17.22 -10.31
C ARG A 311 0.85 -17.70 -10.43
N ASP A 312 1.64 -17.02 -11.24
CA ASP A 312 3.05 -17.35 -11.46
C ASP A 312 3.89 -17.11 -10.19
N TRP A 313 3.61 -16.02 -9.47
CA TRP A 313 4.19 -15.67 -8.18
C TRP A 313 3.96 -16.73 -7.10
N ALA A 314 2.77 -17.33 -7.07
CA ALA A 314 2.42 -18.40 -6.14
C ALA A 314 3.20 -19.71 -6.40
N ARG A 315 3.59 -19.97 -7.66
CA ARG A 315 4.40 -21.15 -8.04
C ARG A 315 5.90 -20.89 -8.01
N ALA A 316 6.32 -19.62 -8.00
CA ALA A 316 7.73 -19.23 -8.00
C ALA A 316 8.41 -19.48 -6.65
N GLU A 317 9.65 -19.95 -6.72
CA GLU A 317 10.47 -20.30 -5.55
C GLU A 317 11.14 -19.06 -4.96
N GLN A 318 11.10 -18.94 -3.63
CA GLN A 318 11.80 -17.87 -2.92
C GLN A 318 13.30 -18.17 -2.82
N VAL A 319 14.13 -17.21 -3.20
CA VAL A 319 15.58 -17.34 -3.23
C VAL A 319 16.21 -16.40 -2.19
N HIS A 320 17.15 -16.93 -1.41
CA HIS A 320 17.95 -16.15 -0.46
C HIS A 320 19.20 -15.58 -1.16
N TRP A 321 19.01 -14.54 -1.98
CA TRP A 321 20.03 -13.99 -2.89
C TRP A 321 21.38 -13.67 -2.21
N GLN A 322 21.34 -13.10 -1.00
CA GLN A 322 22.51 -12.77 -0.17
C GLN A 322 23.34 -13.97 0.32
N HIS A 323 22.81 -15.21 0.22
CA HIS A 323 23.44 -16.44 0.72
C HIS A 323 23.66 -17.49 -0.39
N LEU A 324 23.72 -17.08 -1.66
CA LEU A 324 23.90 -17.98 -2.80
C LEU A 324 25.35 -18.55 -2.86
N ASP A 325 25.53 -19.80 -2.41
CA ASP A 325 26.73 -20.61 -2.73
C ASP A 325 26.72 -21.03 -4.22
N PRO A 326 27.73 -20.66 -5.04
CA PRO A 326 27.83 -21.07 -6.44
C PRO A 326 27.78 -22.60 -6.66
N ARG A 327 28.27 -23.40 -5.69
CA ARG A 327 28.21 -24.86 -5.75
C ARG A 327 26.78 -25.36 -5.48
N ALA A 328 26.09 -24.80 -4.48
CA ALA A 328 24.68 -25.07 -4.21
C ALA A 328 23.79 -24.67 -5.39
N LEU A 329 24.07 -23.55 -6.03
CA LEU A 329 23.40 -23.15 -7.26
C LEU A 329 23.58 -24.17 -8.39
N THR A 330 24.83 -24.59 -8.65
CA THR A 330 25.11 -25.59 -9.69
C THR A 330 24.35 -26.89 -9.42
N ARG A 331 24.26 -27.31 -8.14
CA ARG A 331 23.41 -28.45 -7.72
C ARG A 331 21.92 -28.18 -7.96
N SER A 332 21.41 -27.00 -7.61
CA SER A 332 20.01 -26.59 -7.82
C SER A 332 19.60 -26.65 -9.29
N ILE A 333 20.41 -26.09 -10.20
CA ILE A 333 20.15 -26.15 -11.65
C ILE A 333 20.20 -27.60 -12.16
N THR A 334 21.18 -28.38 -11.71
CA THR A 334 21.29 -29.81 -12.06
C THR A 334 20.04 -30.59 -11.61
N HIS A 335 19.54 -30.31 -10.41
CA HIS A 335 18.31 -30.90 -9.88
C HIS A 335 17.06 -30.47 -10.67
N ARG A 336 16.93 -29.19 -11.05
CA ARG A 336 15.85 -28.71 -11.95
C ARG A 336 15.88 -29.42 -13.30
N VAL A 337 17.05 -29.52 -13.94
CA VAL A 337 17.23 -30.27 -15.20
C VAL A 337 16.73 -31.72 -15.04
N GLY A 338 17.17 -32.41 -14.00
CA GLY A 338 16.76 -33.79 -13.71
C GLY A 338 15.25 -33.94 -13.46
N ARG A 339 14.66 -33.01 -12.69
CA ARG A 339 13.21 -32.97 -12.42
C ARG A 339 12.39 -32.79 -13.70
N LEU A 340 12.79 -31.86 -14.58
CA LEU A 340 12.09 -31.61 -15.84
C LEU A 340 12.23 -32.78 -16.83
N LEU A 341 13.40 -33.44 -16.87
CA LEU A 341 13.59 -34.66 -17.66
C LEU A 341 12.73 -35.82 -17.13
N ALA A 342 12.59 -35.98 -15.81
CA ALA A 342 11.72 -36.97 -15.19
C ALA A 342 10.22 -36.71 -15.47
N GLN A 343 9.83 -35.46 -15.74
CA GLN A 343 8.52 -35.06 -16.25
C GLN A 343 8.33 -35.31 -17.76
N GLY A 344 9.35 -35.83 -18.45
CA GLY A 344 9.29 -36.17 -19.89
C GLY A 344 9.61 -35.01 -20.84
N LEU A 345 10.12 -33.87 -20.34
CA LEU A 345 10.53 -32.76 -21.23
C LEU A 345 11.78 -33.14 -22.03
N THR A 346 11.82 -32.69 -23.29
CA THR A 346 13.03 -32.82 -24.13
C THR A 346 14.12 -31.88 -23.66
N GLN A 347 15.38 -32.17 -23.98
CA GLN A 347 16.52 -31.30 -23.67
C GLN A 347 16.32 -29.85 -24.16
N ARG A 348 15.76 -29.66 -25.36
CA ARG A 348 15.40 -28.35 -25.90
C ARG A 348 14.32 -27.64 -25.07
N ALA A 349 13.26 -28.36 -24.66
CA ALA A 349 12.22 -27.80 -23.79
C ALA A 349 12.77 -27.41 -22.40
N VAL A 350 13.67 -28.21 -21.84
CA VAL A 350 14.39 -27.88 -20.59
C VAL A 350 15.27 -26.65 -20.76
N ALA A 351 15.99 -26.53 -21.87
CA ALA A 351 16.83 -25.38 -22.18
C ALA A 351 16.01 -24.07 -22.21
N THR A 352 14.93 -24.04 -22.99
CA THR A 352 14.00 -22.90 -23.05
C THR A 352 13.39 -22.57 -21.68
N ARG A 353 12.94 -23.58 -20.93
CA ARG A 353 12.24 -23.41 -19.65
C ARG A 353 13.14 -22.91 -18.51
N LEU A 354 14.44 -23.22 -18.57
CA LEU A 354 15.43 -22.73 -17.59
C LEU A 354 16.15 -21.44 -18.04
N GLY A 355 16.00 -21.02 -19.30
CA GLY A 355 16.74 -19.90 -19.90
C GLY A 355 18.19 -20.24 -20.26
N LEU A 356 18.52 -21.53 -20.43
CA LEU A 356 19.89 -22.03 -20.63
C LEU A 356 20.13 -22.47 -22.08
N SER A 357 21.40 -22.55 -22.51
CA SER A 357 21.73 -23.17 -23.81
C SER A 357 21.55 -24.70 -23.76
N GLU A 358 21.22 -25.33 -24.91
CA GLU A 358 21.14 -26.79 -24.98
C GLU A 358 22.48 -27.48 -24.62
N ARG A 359 23.62 -26.83 -24.91
CA ARG A 359 24.95 -27.28 -24.48
C ARG A 359 25.11 -27.25 -22.96
N THR A 360 24.61 -26.21 -22.30
CA THR A 360 24.62 -26.11 -20.83
C THR A 360 23.78 -27.23 -20.22
N VAL A 361 22.57 -27.48 -20.76
CA VAL A 361 21.72 -28.59 -20.32
C VAL A 361 22.41 -29.94 -20.55
N ALA A 362 23.07 -30.17 -21.69
CA ALA A 362 23.85 -31.38 -21.94
C ALA A 362 24.93 -31.63 -20.86
N GLY A 363 25.61 -30.57 -20.41
CA GLY A 363 26.59 -30.63 -19.32
C GLY A 363 25.97 -30.93 -17.95
N HIS A 364 24.72 -30.52 -17.69
CA HIS A 364 23.97 -30.96 -16.50
C HIS A 364 23.50 -32.40 -16.62
N ILE A 365 23.05 -32.84 -17.81
CA ILE A 365 22.67 -34.24 -18.08
C ILE A 365 23.85 -35.19 -17.91
N SER A 366 25.04 -34.81 -18.39
CA SER A 366 26.26 -35.61 -18.22
C SER A 366 26.59 -35.76 -16.73
N ARG A 367 26.58 -34.66 -15.95
CA ARG A 367 26.78 -34.72 -14.50
C ARG A 367 25.74 -35.56 -13.76
N LEU A 368 24.47 -35.54 -14.19
CA LEU A 368 23.45 -36.45 -13.67
C LEU A 368 23.74 -37.91 -14.02
N ARG A 369 24.17 -38.19 -15.27
CA ARG A 369 24.56 -39.55 -15.68
C ARG A 369 25.74 -40.07 -14.86
N ASP A 370 26.77 -39.25 -14.65
CA ASP A 370 27.93 -39.61 -13.84
C ASP A 370 27.54 -39.87 -12.37
N LEU A 371 26.69 -39.01 -11.79
CA LEU A 371 26.20 -39.12 -10.41
C LEU A 371 25.36 -40.39 -10.16
N TYR A 372 24.54 -40.80 -11.13
CA TYR A 372 23.68 -41.98 -11.03
C TYR A 372 24.27 -43.25 -11.67
N GLY A 373 25.48 -43.19 -12.27
CA GLY A 373 26.07 -44.31 -13.00
C GLY A 373 25.29 -44.72 -14.27
N ALA A 374 24.62 -43.77 -14.93
CA ALA A 374 23.71 -44.03 -16.04
C ALA A 374 24.36 -43.94 -17.43
N GLY A 375 24.49 -45.08 -18.10
CA GLY A 375 25.00 -45.17 -19.47
C GLY A 375 24.16 -44.43 -20.51
N THR A 376 22.84 -44.34 -20.33
CA THR A 376 21.92 -43.65 -21.25
C THR A 376 20.96 -42.70 -20.54
N LEU A 377 20.32 -41.78 -21.29
CA LEU A 377 19.29 -40.88 -20.76
C LEU A 377 18.05 -41.65 -20.26
N PHE A 378 17.69 -42.76 -20.91
CA PHE A 378 16.61 -43.65 -20.46
C PHE A 378 16.95 -44.32 -19.12
N GLN A 379 18.17 -44.85 -18.99
CA GLN A 379 18.65 -45.43 -17.74
C GLN A 379 18.70 -44.39 -16.61
N LEU A 380 19.11 -43.14 -16.91
CA LEU A 380 19.07 -42.05 -15.94
C LEU A 380 17.65 -41.79 -15.45
N GLY A 381 16.69 -41.68 -16.37
CA GLY A 381 15.27 -41.47 -16.02
C GLY A 381 14.70 -42.60 -15.15
N TRP A 382 15.08 -43.85 -15.43
CA TRP A 382 14.70 -45.00 -14.61
C TRP A 382 15.30 -44.93 -13.19
N LEU A 383 16.60 -44.67 -13.07
CA LEU A 383 17.30 -44.61 -11.78
C LEU A 383 16.82 -43.44 -10.92
N MET A 384 16.57 -42.26 -11.51
CA MET A 384 15.99 -41.12 -10.81
C MET A 384 14.56 -41.40 -10.30
N ARG A 385 13.80 -42.24 -11.00
CA ARG A 385 12.44 -42.65 -10.59
C ARG A 385 12.45 -43.73 -9.51
N GLY A 386 13.44 -44.63 -9.53
CA GLY A 386 13.64 -45.65 -8.49
C GLY A 386 14.31 -45.14 -7.21
N GLY A 387 15.08 -44.05 -7.28
CA GLY A 387 15.78 -43.46 -6.14
C GLY A 387 14.89 -42.69 -5.15
N GLY A 388 13.71 -42.24 -5.58
CA GLY A 388 12.79 -41.41 -4.77
C GLY A 388 12.12 -42.09 -3.57
N GLY A 389 12.59 -43.27 -3.16
CA GLY A 389 12.03 -44.06 -2.05
C GLY A 389 13.00 -44.36 -0.89
N ARG A 390 14.26 -43.90 -0.94
CA ARG A 390 15.24 -44.04 0.15
C ARG A 390 16.21 -42.85 0.18
N GLY A 391 16.10 -42.02 1.22
CA GLY A 391 16.92 -40.83 1.45
C GLY A 391 16.23 -39.89 2.43
#